data_AF-A0A3M1TRF6-F1
#
_entry.id   AF-A0A3M1TRF6-F1
#
_cell.length_a   1.000
_cell.length_b   1.000
_cell.length_c   1.000
_cell.angle_alpha   90.00
_cell.angle_beta   90.00
_cell.angle_gamma   90.00
#
_symmetry.space_group_name_H-M   'P 1'
#
loop_
_entity.id
_entity.type
_entity.pdbx_description
1 polymer ?
#
loop_
_entity_poly.entity_id
_entity_poly.type
_entity_poly.pdbx_seq_one_letter_code
_entity_poly.pdbx_strand_id
1 'polypeptide(L)'
;MSDELTHNEPTQEPPEETLAQEQNPYSPRTELTAFRNAVEAVKEEIGKIIVGQHKMVELLIAAILADGHILIEGVPGVAKTLSAKLLARSLSTRFSRIQFTPDLMPSDVLGTSVFNAKTTDFEFRHGPIFSQIVLIDEINRAPAKTQAALFEAMEERQITIDGHTYELERPFIVIATQNPIEQEGTYRLPEAQLDRFLFKIEVGYPSEEEEVRILSEFHARKSQNDLSLIQPVLNETEIKQAQEVVRSVYIDPKLIAYIVKIVTHTRSSQDLYLGASPRASINIMMTATALAAMRGRDFVTPEDIQYMAGPVLHHRVILTPEKEMEGATAAEVIQKTVEGIEVPR
;
A
#
# COMPACT_ATOMS: atom_id res chain seq x y z
N MET A 1 -94.17 6.04 -24.42
CA MET A 1 -93.24 6.00 -25.57
C MET A 1 -91.95 6.60 -25.02
N SER A 2 -91.09 5.71 -24.51
CA SER A 2 -89.79 5.36 -25.12
C SER A 2 -88.71 6.25 -24.48
N ASP A 3 -87.92 5.73 -23.54
CA ASP A 3 -86.53 5.22 -23.75
C ASP A 3 -85.60 6.35 -24.22
N GLU A 4 -84.39 6.60 -23.71
CA GLU A 4 -83.51 5.97 -22.73
C GLU A 4 -82.28 6.92 -22.59
N LEU A 5 -81.61 6.88 -21.43
CA LEU A 5 -80.14 6.90 -21.23
C LEU A 5 -79.31 8.13 -21.68
N THR A 6 -78.87 8.95 -20.70
CA THR A 6 -77.50 9.08 -20.13
C THR A 6 -76.51 9.94 -20.92
N HIS A 7 -75.91 10.94 -20.26
CA HIS A 7 -74.46 11.21 -20.30
C HIS A 7 -74.06 12.12 -19.14
N ASN A 8 -73.23 11.57 -18.25
CA ASN A 8 -72.56 12.25 -17.16
C ASN A 8 -71.12 12.48 -17.64
N GLU A 9 -70.63 13.73 -17.61
CA GLU A 9 -69.27 14.08 -18.05
C GLU A 9 -68.21 13.49 -17.10
N PRO A 10 -67.10 12.95 -17.63
CA PRO A 10 -65.85 12.88 -16.88
C PRO A 10 -64.83 13.90 -17.41
N THR A 11 -64.20 14.56 -16.43
CA THR A 11 -63.05 15.44 -16.51
C THR A 11 -61.91 14.83 -17.35
N GLN A 12 -61.37 15.59 -18.30
CA GLN A 12 -60.22 15.22 -19.11
C GLN A 12 -58.92 15.24 -18.27
N GLU A 13 -58.33 14.06 -18.05
CA GLU A 13 -56.90 13.93 -17.73
C GLU A 13 -56.07 14.12 -19.02
N PRO A 14 -54.91 14.79 -18.98
CA PRO A 14 -53.99 14.81 -20.11
C PRO A 14 -53.17 13.50 -20.17
N PRO A 15 -52.62 13.14 -21.34
CA PRO A 15 -52.29 11.76 -21.72
C PRO A 15 -50.96 11.24 -21.16
N GLU A 16 -50.90 9.92 -21.05
CA GLU A 16 -49.69 9.10 -20.89
C GLU A 16 -48.55 9.55 -21.83
N GLU A 17 -47.48 10.09 -21.26
CA GLU A 17 -46.14 10.03 -21.86
C GLU A 17 -45.39 8.84 -21.28
N THR A 18 -45.58 7.69 -21.92
CA THR A 18 -44.56 6.64 -21.95
C THR A 18 -43.44 7.17 -22.85
N LEU A 19 -42.22 7.32 -22.34
CA LEU A 19 -40.91 7.17 -23.03
C LEU A 19 -39.83 7.99 -22.31
N ALA A 20 -39.10 7.34 -21.40
CA ALA A 20 -37.64 7.43 -21.27
C ALA A 20 -37.19 6.49 -20.15
N GLN A 21 -37.01 5.22 -20.50
CA GLN A 21 -36.03 4.40 -19.80
C GLN A 21 -34.66 5.01 -20.13
N GLU A 22 -34.17 5.94 -19.30
CA GLU A 22 -32.77 6.29 -19.30
C GLU A 22 -31.98 5.10 -18.74
N GLN A 23 -31.57 4.26 -19.68
CA GLN A 23 -30.50 3.31 -19.52
C GLN A 23 -29.25 4.08 -19.06
N ASN A 24 -28.78 3.81 -17.85
CA ASN A 24 -27.38 4.04 -17.49
C ASN A 24 -26.65 2.69 -17.52
N PRO A 25 -25.95 2.31 -18.61
CA PRO A 25 -25.32 1.00 -18.72
C PRO A 25 -23.97 0.88 -17.99
N TYR A 26 -23.45 1.96 -17.39
CA TYR A 26 -22.13 1.96 -16.77
C TYR A 26 -22.24 2.26 -15.27
N SER A 27 -22.55 1.20 -14.50
CA SER A 27 -22.56 1.26 -13.04
C SER A 27 -21.12 1.11 -12.48
N PRO A 28 -20.78 1.73 -11.34
CA PRO A 28 -19.47 1.61 -10.66
C PRO A 28 -19.01 0.16 -10.39
N ARG A 29 -19.95 -0.80 -10.41
CA ARG A 29 -19.68 -2.24 -10.35
C ARG A 29 -18.90 -2.78 -11.54
N THR A 30 -19.11 -2.24 -12.74
CA THR A 30 -18.38 -2.66 -13.95
C THR A 30 -16.91 -2.23 -13.88
N GLU A 31 -16.65 -1.01 -13.39
CA GLU A 31 -15.31 -0.48 -13.18
C GLU A 31 -14.55 -1.27 -12.10
N LEU A 32 -15.21 -1.59 -10.98
CA LEU A 32 -14.63 -2.42 -9.93
C LEU A 32 -14.33 -3.85 -10.38
N THR A 33 -15.12 -4.40 -11.31
CA THR A 33 -14.88 -5.74 -11.87
C THR A 33 -13.65 -5.73 -12.77
N ALA A 34 -13.54 -4.74 -13.68
CA ALA A 34 -12.36 -4.57 -14.52
C ALA A 34 -11.10 -4.34 -13.67
N PHE A 35 -11.23 -3.52 -12.62
CA PHE A 35 -10.16 -3.25 -11.67
C PHE A 35 -9.71 -4.51 -10.92
N ARG A 36 -10.65 -5.29 -10.36
CA ARG A 36 -10.35 -6.57 -9.72
C ARG A 36 -9.60 -7.51 -10.66
N ASN A 37 -10.03 -7.61 -11.92
CA ASN A 37 -9.36 -8.46 -12.91
C ASN A 37 -7.93 -8.00 -13.18
N ALA A 38 -7.68 -6.70 -13.24
CA ALA A 38 -6.32 -6.17 -13.39
C ALA A 38 -5.44 -6.47 -12.16
N VAL A 39 -5.99 -6.35 -10.95
CA VAL A 39 -5.28 -6.71 -9.71
C VAL A 39 -4.92 -8.19 -9.69
N GLU A 40 -5.85 -9.08 -10.05
CA GLU A 40 -5.58 -10.52 -10.12
C GLU A 40 -4.56 -10.84 -11.22
N ALA A 41 -4.61 -10.18 -12.37
CA ALA A 41 -3.59 -10.33 -13.41
C ALA A 41 -2.19 -9.88 -12.93
N VAL A 42 -2.07 -8.80 -12.16
CA VAL A 42 -0.80 -8.40 -11.53
C VAL A 42 -0.31 -9.47 -10.56
N LYS A 43 -1.20 -10.03 -9.72
CA LYS A 43 -0.85 -11.11 -8.78
C LYS A 43 -0.39 -12.36 -9.53
N GLU A 44 -1.06 -12.72 -10.63
CA GLU A 44 -0.69 -13.86 -11.47
C GLU A 44 0.68 -13.65 -12.12
N GLU A 45 0.96 -12.47 -12.69
CA GLU A 45 2.28 -12.14 -13.25
C GLU A 45 3.38 -12.29 -12.19
N ILE A 46 3.20 -11.70 -11.01
CA ILE A 46 4.20 -11.82 -9.92
C ILE A 46 4.33 -13.28 -9.45
N GLY A 47 3.21 -14.00 -9.36
CA GLY A 47 3.13 -15.41 -8.97
C GLY A 47 3.82 -16.38 -9.94
N LYS A 48 4.06 -15.96 -11.19
CA LYS A 48 4.93 -16.71 -12.10
C LYS A 48 6.33 -16.84 -11.56
N ILE A 49 6.82 -15.88 -10.77
CA ILE A 49 8.21 -15.88 -10.27
C ILE A 49 8.30 -16.08 -8.77
N ILE A 50 7.40 -15.49 -7.99
CA ILE A 50 7.38 -15.58 -6.53
C ILE A 50 6.46 -16.71 -6.07
N VAL A 51 6.97 -17.59 -5.20
CA VAL A 51 6.22 -18.69 -4.59
C VAL A 51 5.86 -18.34 -3.15
N GLY A 52 4.61 -18.60 -2.74
CA GLY A 52 4.17 -18.54 -1.34
C GLY A 52 3.84 -17.16 -0.76
N GLN A 53 4.49 -16.10 -1.25
CA GLN A 53 4.39 -14.75 -0.65
C GLN A 53 3.13 -13.96 -1.03
N HIS A 54 1.98 -14.64 -1.14
CA HIS A 54 0.72 -14.05 -1.59
C HIS A 54 0.28 -12.86 -0.72
N LYS A 55 0.39 -12.98 0.60
CA LYS A 55 0.06 -11.89 1.54
C LYS A 55 0.93 -10.66 1.33
N MET A 56 2.23 -10.84 1.13
CA MET A 56 3.14 -9.73 0.87
C MET A 56 2.76 -9.02 -0.44
N VAL A 57 2.53 -9.78 -1.52
CA VAL A 57 2.13 -9.21 -2.81
C VAL A 57 0.80 -8.45 -2.72
N GLU A 58 -0.18 -9.01 -2.00
CA GLU A 58 -1.46 -8.34 -1.77
C GLU A 58 -1.29 -7.01 -1.02
N LEU A 59 -0.48 -6.99 0.04
CA LEU A 59 -0.21 -5.76 0.79
C LEU A 59 0.61 -4.74 -0.02
N LEU A 60 1.52 -5.20 -0.88
CA LEU A 60 2.25 -4.32 -1.81
C LEU A 60 1.28 -3.61 -2.78
N ILE A 61 0.35 -4.35 -3.37
CA ILE A 61 -0.67 -3.79 -4.26
C ILE A 61 -1.60 -2.85 -3.49
N ALA A 62 -2.09 -3.26 -2.31
CA ALA A 62 -2.95 -2.42 -1.47
C ALA A 62 -2.28 -1.09 -1.08
N ALA A 63 -0.97 -1.11 -0.80
CA ALA A 63 -0.22 0.09 -0.49
C ALA A 63 -0.05 1.03 -1.68
N ILE A 64 0.13 0.50 -2.90
CA ILE A 64 0.15 1.33 -4.12
C ILE A 64 -1.19 2.04 -4.30
N LEU A 65 -2.28 1.32 -4.12
CA LEU A 65 -3.64 1.83 -4.26
C LEU A 65 -4.00 2.84 -3.16
N ALA A 66 -3.42 2.69 -1.99
CA ALA A 66 -3.55 3.63 -0.88
C ALA A 66 -2.50 4.78 -0.92
N ASP A 67 -1.65 4.86 -1.94
CA ASP A 67 -0.55 5.85 -2.06
C ASP A 67 0.36 5.89 -0.82
N GLY A 68 0.72 4.71 -0.31
CA GLY A 68 1.50 4.55 0.92
C GLY A 68 2.84 3.84 0.74
N HIS A 69 3.81 4.21 1.58
CA HIS A 69 5.13 3.57 1.62
C HIS A 69 5.14 2.32 2.49
N ILE A 70 6.09 1.42 2.26
CA ILE A 70 6.09 0.08 2.86
C ILE A 70 7.43 -0.19 3.50
N LEU A 71 7.41 -0.74 4.71
CA LEU A 71 8.57 -1.30 5.37
C LEU A 71 8.47 -2.82 5.39
N ILE A 72 9.43 -3.52 4.79
CA ILE A 72 9.50 -4.98 4.77
C ILE A 72 10.62 -5.43 5.71
N GLU A 73 10.22 -6.05 6.81
CA GLU A 73 11.13 -6.69 7.74
C GLU A 73 11.19 -8.18 7.44
N GLY A 74 12.39 -8.75 7.42
CA GLY A 74 12.53 -10.19 7.25
C GLY A 74 13.96 -10.64 7.10
N VAL A 75 14.15 -11.95 7.11
CA VAL A 75 15.46 -12.58 6.93
C VAL A 75 16.00 -12.37 5.51
N PRO A 76 17.32 -12.45 5.30
CA PRO A 76 17.91 -12.44 3.96
C PRO A 76 17.37 -13.59 3.08
N GLY A 77 17.32 -13.37 1.77
CA GLY A 77 17.00 -14.43 0.80
C GLY A 77 15.52 -14.65 0.50
N VAL A 78 14.59 -13.99 1.20
CA VAL A 78 13.12 -14.16 0.99
C VAL A 78 12.56 -13.32 -0.18
N ALA A 79 13.30 -13.18 -1.28
CA ALA A 79 12.83 -12.55 -2.52
C ALA A 79 12.18 -11.14 -2.42
N LYS A 80 12.48 -10.36 -1.37
CA LYS A 80 11.94 -9.00 -1.15
C LYS A 80 12.27 -8.04 -2.30
N THR A 81 13.55 -7.97 -2.65
CA THR A 81 14.07 -7.18 -3.78
C THR A 81 13.46 -7.60 -5.11
N LEU A 82 13.26 -8.91 -5.30
CA LEU A 82 12.67 -9.45 -6.52
C LEU A 82 11.20 -9.05 -6.62
N SER A 83 10.43 -9.16 -5.53
CA SER A 83 9.02 -8.80 -5.50
C SER A 83 8.77 -7.33 -5.85
N ALA A 84 9.57 -6.41 -5.31
CA ALA A 84 9.50 -4.99 -5.67
C ALA A 84 9.80 -4.73 -7.16
N LYS A 85 10.79 -5.42 -7.73
CA LYS A 85 11.13 -5.32 -9.16
C LYS A 85 10.03 -5.87 -10.07
N LEU A 86 9.47 -7.02 -9.71
CA LEU A 86 8.38 -7.65 -10.46
C LEU A 86 7.14 -6.76 -10.46
N LEU A 87 6.80 -6.21 -9.29
CA LEU A 87 5.70 -5.27 -9.14
C LEU A 87 5.88 -4.04 -10.04
N ALA A 88 7.05 -3.40 -10.03
CA ALA A 88 7.30 -2.24 -10.87
C ALA A 88 7.15 -2.55 -12.36
N ARG A 89 7.62 -3.74 -12.78
CA ARG A 89 7.50 -4.21 -14.15
C ARG A 89 6.06 -4.53 -14.56
N SER A 90 5.30 -5.20 -13.71
CA SER A 90 3.87 -5.48 -13.94
C SER A 90 3.03 -4.20 -14.01
N LEU A 91 3.52 -3.08 -13.45
CA LEU A 91 2.86 -1.79 -13.42
C LEU A 91 3.38 -0.78 -14.46
N SER A 92 4.32 -1.17 -15.33
CA SER A 92 4.99 -0.27 -16.29
C SER A 92 5.59 0.98 -15.65
N THR A 93 6.09 0.87 -14.42
CA THR A 93 6.61 2.02 -13.67
C THR A 93 8.13 2.05 -13.65
N ARG A 94 8.69 3.26 -13.50
CA ARG A 94 10.13 3.44 -13.31
C ARG A 94 10.53 2.84 -11.96
N PHE A 95 11.55 1.99 -11.99
CA PHE A 95 12.11 1.34 -10.81
C PHE A 95 13.53 1.83 -10.52
N SER A 96 13.79 2.11 -9.24
CA SER A 96 15.12 2.44 -8.75
C SER A 96 15.42 1.62 -7.49
N ARG A 97 16.68 1.24 -7.32
CA ARG A 97 17.16 0.51 -6.15
C ARG A 97 18.31 1.27 -5.52
N ILE A 98 18.22 1.48 -4.21
CA ILE A 98 19.24 2.14 -3.41
C ILE A 98 19.63 1.17 -2.29
N GLN A 99 20.92 0.87 -2.18
CA GLN A 99 21.46 0.14 -1.05
C GLN A 99 21.89 1.16 0.00
N PHE A 100 21.35 1.08 1.21
CA PHE A 100 21.78 1.94 2.29
C PHE A 100 23.05 1.39 2.93
N THR A 101 24.04 2.25 3.05
CA THR A 101 25.35 1.96 3.62
C THR A 101 25.73 3.04 4.64
N PRO A 102 26.64 2.76 5.60
CA PRO A 102 27.00 3.71 6.65
C PRO A 102 27.63 5.02 6.15
N ASP A 103 28.16 5.02 4.94
CA ASP A 103 28.81 6.14 4.26
C ASP A 103 27.89 6.91 3.30
N LEU A 104 26.65 6.44 3.11
CA LEU A 104 25.71 7.04 2.16
C LEU A 104 25.32 8.47 2.59
N MET A 105 25.48 9.43 1.68
CA MET A 105 25.13 10.82 1.91
C MET A 105 23.71 11.14 1.39
N PRO A 106 23.05 12.19 1.92
CA PRO A 106 21.76 12.64 1.39
C PRO A 106 21.79 12.94 -0.12
N SER A 107 22.90 13.49 -0.63
CA SER A 107 23.09 13.78 -2.05
C SER A 107 23.12 12.52 -2.93
N ASP A 108 23.52 11.36 -2.40
CA ASP A 108 23.53 10.11 -3.16
C ASP A 108 22.11 9.56 -3.36
N VAL A 109 21.16 9.97 -2.53
CA VAL A 109 19.74 9.60 -2.60
C VAL A 109 18.96 10.64 -3.38
N LEU A 110 19.09 11.91 -2.99
CA LEU A 110 18.31 13.02 -3.55
C LEU A 110 18.88 13.49 -4.89
N GLY A 111 20.19 13.47 -5.08
CA GLY A 111 20.87 14.05 -6.24
C GLY A 111 21.80 15.18 -5.84
N THR A 112 22.53 15.70 -6.83
CA THR A 112 23.54 16.74 -6.61
C THR A 112 23.61 17.70 -7.79
N SER A 113 23.95 18.95 -7.50
CA SER A 113 24.19 19.98 -8.51
C SER A 113 25.63 19.88 -9.01
N VAL A 114 25.79 19.55 -10.29
CA VAL A 114 27.12 19.38 -10.91
C VAL A 114 27.42 20.58 -11.78
N PHE A 115 28.60 21.19 -11.59
CA PHE A 115 29.04 22.30 -12.44
C PHE A 115 29.32 21.81 -13.86
N ASN A 116 28.60 22.38 -14.83
CA ASN A 116 28.77 22.09 -16.24
C ASN A 116 29.71 23.14 -16.87
N ALA A 117 30.96 22.75 -17.10
CA ALA A 117 31.99 23.64 -17.64
C ALA A 117 31.68 24.16 -19.07
N LYS A 118 30.74 23.56 -19.81
CA LYS A 118 30.34 24.05 -21.14
C LYS A 118 29.36 25.22 -21.05
N THR A 119 28.42 25.17 -20.10
CA THR A 119 27.41 26.22 -19.90
C THR A 119 27.83 27.23 -18.84
N THR A 120 28.84 26.92 -18.02
CA THR A 120 29.24 27.70 -16.83
C THR A 120 28.10 27.80 -15.80
N ASP A 121 27.19 26.82 -15.82
CA ASP A 121 26.03 26.74 -14.92
C ASP A 121 26.06 25.44 -14.11
N PHE A 122 25.31 25.42 -13.01
CA PHE A 122 25.08 24.21 -12.23
C PHE A 122 23.88 23.44 -12.80
N GLU A 123 24.10 22.18 -13.18
CA GLU A 123 23.06 21.27 -13.67
C GLU A 123 22.70 20.28 -12.56
N PHE A 124 21.41 20.25 -12.18
CA PHE A 124 20.95 19.29 -11.18
C PHE A 124 20.89 17.87 -11.77
N ARG A 125 21.64 16.95 -11.16
CA ARG A 125 21.60 15.53 -11.48
C ARG A 125 20.69 14.82 -10.48
N HIS A 126 19.51 14.45 -10.97
CA HIS A 126 18.51 13.71 -10.19
C HIS A 126 19.12 12.45 -9.57
N GLY A 127 18.91 12.29 -8.26
CA GLY A 127 19.27 11.08 -7.55
C GLY A 127 18.31 9.92 -7.84
N PRO A 128 18.64 8.71 -7.36
CA PRO A 128 17.84 7.51 -7.56
C PRO A 128 16.44 7.57 -6.95
N ILE A 129 16.15 8.52 -6.05
CA ILE A 129 14.81 8.73 -5.48
C ILE A 129 13.80 9.23 -6.53
N PHE A 130 14.25 9.82 -7.65
CA PHE A 130 13.38 10.30 -8.73
C PHE A 130 12.89 9.16 -9.62
N SER A 131 12.14 8.23 -9.03
CA SER A 131 11.53 7.06 -9.67
C SER A 131 10.18 6.78 -9.01
N GLN A 132 9.25 6.18 -9.75
CA GLN A 132 7.90 5.89 -9.23
C GLN A 132 7.91 4.82 -8.14
N ILE A 133 8.72 3.77 -8.32
CA ILE A 133 8.97 2.76 -7.28
C ILE A 133 10.45 2.79 -6.91
N VAL A 134 10.72 3.09 -5.64
CA VAL A 134 12.07 3.13 -5.07
C VAL A 134 12.20 2.02 -4.02
N LEU A 135 13.04 1.03 -4.30
CA LEU A 135 13.43 0.02 -3.33
C LEU A 135 14.66 0.51 -2.55
N ILE A 136 14.55 0.52 -1.23
CA ILE A 136 15.64 0.86 -0.33
C ILE A 136 16.00 -0.37 0.46
N ASP A 137 17.18 -0.92 0.21
CA ASP A 137 17.68 -2.07 0.97
C ASP A 137 18.43 -1.62 2.22
N GLU A 138 18.11 -2.23 3.36
CA GLU A 138 18.76 -2.01 4.65
C GLU A 138 18.71 -0.56 5.14
N ILE A 139 17.50 0.01 5.18
CA ILE A 139 17.26 1.41 5.58
C ILE A 139 17.92 1.80 6.92
N ASN A 140 18.06 0.82 7.82
CA ASN A 140 18.69 0.97 9.12
C ASN A 140 20.22 1.09 9.07
N ARG A 141 20.89 0.96 7.91
CA ARG A 141 22.35 1.10 7.80
C ARG A 141 22.82 2.52 7.46
N ALA A 142 21.95 3.38 6.95
CA ALA A 142 22.32 4.75 6.64
C ALA A 142 22.30 5.67 7.88
N PRO A 143 23.14 6.72 7.91
CA PRO A 143 23.09 7.73 8.96
C PRO A 143 21.74 8.44 9.04
N ALA A 144 21.40 8.92 10.25
CA ALA A 144 20.14 9.63 10.51
C ALA A 144 19.88 10.84 9.59
N LYS A 145 20.94 11.51 9.11
CA LYS A 145 20.80 12.64 8.16
C LYS A 145 20.27 12.19 6.80
N THR A 146 20.75 11.06 6.29
CA THR A 146 20.33 10.48 5.00
C THR A 146 18.92 9.91 5.11
N GLN A 147 18.60 9.29 6.24
CA GLN A 147 17.23 8.87 6.56
C GLN A 147 16.26 10.06 6.61
N ALA A 148 16.63 11.16 7.27
CA ALA A 148 15.79 12.35 7.36
C ALA A 148 15.46 12.95 5.98
N ALA A 149 16.47 13.04 5.10
CA ALA A 149 16.29 13.50 3.71
C ALA A 149 15.31 12.62 2.92
N LEU A 150 15.39 11.29 3.10
CA LEU A 150 14.42 10.36 2.52
C LEU A 150 13.00 10.60 3.06
N PHE A 151 12.85 10.76 4.38
CA PHE A 151 11.54 10.93 5.00
C PHE A 151 10.86 12.26 4.63
N GLU A 152 11.64 13.30 4.37
CA GLU A 152 11.15 14.56 3.81
C GLU A 152 10.57 14.33 2.41
N ALA A 153 11.32 13.66 1.53
CA ALA A 153 10.84 13.31 0.18
C ALA A 153 9.60 12.40 0.21
N MET A 154 9.54 11.48 1.18
CA MET A 154 8.35 10.66 1.42
C MET A 154 7.16 11.54 1.82
N GLU A 155 7.27 12.38 2.85
CA GLU A 155 6.10 13.14 3.34
C GLU A 155 5.64 14.21 2.34
N GLU A 156 6.57 15.00 1.78
CA GLU A 156 6.26 16.18 0.98
C GLU A 156 6.04 15.85 -0.51
N ARG A 157 6.43 14.64 -0.96
CA ARG A 157 6.37 14.23 -2.38
C ARG A 157 7.12 15.18 -3.34
N GLN A 158 8.08 15.93 -2.80
CA GLN A 158 8.93 16.87 -3.52
C GLN A 158 10.28 16.97 -2.80
N ILE A 159 11.30 17.47 -3.51
CA ILE A 159 12.64 17.65 -2.98
C ILE A 159 13.09 19.07 -3.30
N THR A 160 13.63 19.78 -2.31
CA THR A 160 14.20 21.12 -2.53
C THR A 160 15.71 21.09 -2.39
N ILE A 161 16.43 21.42 -3.47
CA ILE A 161 17.90 21.49 -3.51
C ILE A 161 18.30 22.82 -4.12
N ASP A 162 19.23 23.52 -3.49
CA ASP A 162 19.77 24.82 -3.94
C ASP A 162 18.68 25.88 -4.24
N GLY A 163 17.58 25.85 -3.48
CA GLY A 163 16.44 26.76 -3.65
C GLY A 163 15.47 26.40 -4.79
N HIS A 164 15.71 25.30 -5.50
CA HIS A 164 14.82 24.76 -6.52
C HIS A 164 14.06 23.54 -6.00
N THR A 165 12.74 23.57 -6.15
CA THR A 165 11.86 22.46 -5.77
C THR A 165 11.54 21.59 -6.98
N TYR A 166 11.72 20.29 -6.83
CA TYR A 166 11.46 19.26 -7.83
C TYR A 166 10.37 18.33 -7.32
N GLU A 167 9.26 18.24 -8.03
CA GLU A 167 8.18 17.32 -7.69
C GLU A 167 8.52 15.89 -8.09
N LEU A 168 8.11 14.91 -7.27
CA LEU A 168 8.27 13.50 -7.57
C LEU A 168 7.13 13.01 -8.46
N GLU A 169 7.47 12.22 -9.47
CA GLU A 169 6.51 11.65 -10.39
C GLU A 169 5.59 10.64 -9.68
N ARG A 170 4.27 10.78 -9.89
CA ARG A 170 3.26 9.90 -9.28
C ARG A 170 2.88 8.74 -10.20
N PRO A 171 2.66 7.52 -9.68
CA PRO A 171 2.71 7.14 -8.25
C PRO A 171 4.15 7.15 -7.70
N PHE A 172 4.34 7.62 -6.46
CA PHE A 172 5.65 7.65 -5.80
C PHE A 172 5.62 6.81 -4.53
N ILE A 173 6.29 5.66 -4.56
CA ILE A 173 6.24 4.65 -3.51
C ILE A 173 7.65 4.23 -3.14
N VAL A 174 7.86 4.12 -1.84
CA VAL A 174 9.12 3.69 -1.24
C VAL A 174 8.85 2.35 -0.59
N ILE A 175 9.61 1.34 -0.99
CA ILE A 175 9.62 0.02 -0.39
C ILE A 175 10.97 -0.08 0.32
N ALA A 176 10.98 0.10 1.63
CA ALA A 176 12.17 -0.03 2.44
C ALA A 176 12.28 -1.45 2.99
N THR A 177 13.47 -2.03 3.05
CA THR A 177 13.74 -3.30 3.71
C THR A 177 14.62 -3.09 4.93
N GLN A 178 14.38 -3.88 5.97
CA GLN A 178 15.24 -3.94 7.15
C GLN A 178 15.49 -5.39 7.56
N ASN A 179 16.70 -5.66 8.04
CA ASN A 179 17.10 -6.95 8.60
C ASN A 179 17.21 -6.81 10.12
N PRO A 180 16.39 -7.53 10.92
CA PRO A 180 16.36 -7.35 12.37
C PRO A 180 17.60 -7.93 13.09
N ILE A 181 18.38 -8.79 12.43
CA ILE A 181 19.47 -9.57 13.08
C ILE A 181 20.84 -8.86 12.99
N GLU A 182 20.97 -7.80 12.18
CA GLU A 182 22.26 -7.12 11.97
C GLU A 182 22.69 -6.26 13.18
N GLN A 183 23.80 -6.67 13.81
CA GLN A 183 24.33 -6.05 15.03
C GLN A 183 25.36 -4.94 14.77
N GLU A 184 25.97 -4.86 13.59
CA GLU A 184 27.05 -3.91 13.31
C GLU A 184 26.58 -2.78 12.39
N GLY A 185 26.74 -1.53 12.86
CA GLY A 185 26.48 -0.33 12.05
C GLY A 185 25.00 -0.05 11.77
N THR A 186 24.08 -0.54 12.62
CA THR A 186 22.63 -0.29 12.47
C THR A 186 22.15 0.85 13.35
N TYR A 187 21.37 1.75 12.74
CA TYR A 187 20.68 2.87 13.36
C TYR A 187 19.20 2.51 13.45
N ARG A 188 18.68 2.36 14.67
CA ARG A 188 17.24 2.16 14.89
C ARG A 188 16.49 3.38 14.38
N LEU A 189 15.45 3.14 13.58
CA LEU A 189 14.53 4.18 13.14
C LEU A 189 13.69 4.64 14.34
N PRO A 190 13.68 5.94 14.69
CA PRO A 190 12.73 6.50 15.62
C PRO A 190 11.28 6.20 15.23
N GLU A 191 10.42 6.03 16.23
CA GLU A 191 8.99 5.75 16.03
C GLU A 191 8.28 6.79 15.16
N ALA A 192 8.65 8.06 15.31
CA ALA A 192 8.11 9.14 14.49
C ALA A 192 8.41 8.97 12.99
N GLN A 193 9.50 8.27 12.65
CA GLN A 193 9.88 7.95 11.27
C GLN A 193 9.18 6.70 10.78
N LEU A 194 9.10 5.66 11.63
CA LEU A 194 8.33 4.46 11.34
C LEU A 194 6.86 4.79 11.05
N ASP A 195 6.26 5.73 11.77
CA ASP A 195 4.86 6.14 11.57
C ASP A 195 4.56 6.67 10.15
N ARG A 196 5.58 7.05 9.36
CA ARG A 196 5.44 7.47 7.96
C ARG A 196 5.22 6.32 6.99
N PHE A 197 5.56 5.08 7.36
CA PHE A 197 5.26 3.90 6.56
C PHE A 197 3.81 3.50 6.76
N LEU A 198 3.11 3.18 5.67
CA LEU A 198 1.75 2.68 5.71
C LEU A 198 1.70 1.31 6.40
N PHE A 199 2.54 0.38 5.94
CA PHE A 199 2.64 -0.98 6.46
C PHE A 199 4.05 -1.31 6.97
N LYS A 200 4.11 -2.14 8.02
CA LYS A 200 5.23 -3.01 8.32
C LYS A 200 4.85 -4.46 8.03
N ILE A 201 5.49 -5.03 7.00
CA ILE A 201 5.25 -6.41 6.55
C ILE A 201 6.42 -7.27 7.05
N GLU A 202 6.09 -8.31 7.81
CA GLU A 202 7.06 -9.29 8.28
C GLU A 202 7.07 -10.50 7.35
N VAL A 203 8.26 -10.88 6.87
CA VAL A 203 8.47 -11.98 5.94
C VAL A 203 9.41 -13.01 6.56
N GLY A 204 8.85 -14.18 6.88
CA GLY A 204 9.60 -15.34 7.35
C GLY A 204 10.18 -16.18 6.22
N TYR A 205 10.88 -17.26 6.59
CA TYR A 205 11.30 -18.27 5.62
C TYR A 205 10.07 -18.96 4.99
N PRO A 206 10.17 -19.38 3.72
CA PRO A 206 9.13 -20.20 3.09
C PRO A 206 8.96 -21.51 3.87
N SER A 207 7.77 -22.09 3.77
CA SER A 207 7.54 -23.47 4.21
C SER A 207 8.37 -24.45 3.36
N GLU A 208 8.59 -25.66 3.87
CA GLU A 208 9.31 -26.72 3.16
C GLU A 208 8.71 -26.98 1.77
N GLU A 209 7.38 -27.00 1.66
CA GLU A 209 6.67 -27.20 0.38
C GLU A 209 6.91 -26.04 -0.60
N GLU A 210 6.91 -24.80 -0.12
CA GLU A 210 7.21 -23.63 -0.93
C GLU A 210 8.68 -23.62 -1.35
N GLU A 211 9.60 -24.02 -0.48
CA GLU A 211 11.03 -24.10 -0.78
C GLU A 211 11.33 -25.16 -1.84
N VAL A 212 10.70 -26.35 -1.74
CA VAL A 212 10.77 -27.38 -2.80
C VAL A 212 10.26 -26.83 -4.14
N ARG A 213 9.16 -26.07 -4.14
CA ARG A 213 8.65 -25.44 -5.37
C ARG A 213 9.61 -24.38 -5.90
N ILE A 214 10.19 -23.54 -5.04
CA ILE A 214 11.20 -22.56 -5.42
C ILE A 214 12.37 -23.25 -6.12
N LEU A 215 12.90 -24.33 -5.53
CA LEU A 215 14.00 -25.10 -6.11
C LEU A 215 13.63 -25.75 -7.45
N SER A 216 12.43 -26.32 -7.53
CA SER A 216 11.93 -26.98 -8.76
C SER A 216 11.77 -25.99 -9.91
N GLU A 217 11.13 -24.86 -9.64
CA GLU A 217 10.95 -23.76 -10.61
C GLU A 217 12.28 -23.12 -11.01
N PHE A 218 13.18 -22.92 -10.04
CA PHE A 218 14.52 -22.39 -10.29
C PHE A 218 15.33 -23.34 -11.18
N HIS A 219 15.25 -24.66 -10.97
CA HIS A 219 15.94 -25.63 -11.80
C HIS A 219 15.36 -25.70 -13.23
N ALA A 220 14.02 -25.60 -13.36
CA ALA A 220 13.35 -25.59 -14.65
C ALA A 220 13.70 -24.35 -15.48
N ARG A 221 13.87 -23.19 -14.82
CA ARG A 221 14.25 -21.93 -15.45
C ARG A 221 15.77 -21.88 -15.64
N LYS A 222 16.23 -22.27 -16.82
CA LYS A 222 17.65 -22.22 -17.22
C LYS A 222 18.34 -20.86 -17.03
N SER A 223 17.58 -19.77 -16.86
CA SER A 223 18.09 -18.43 -16.58
C SER A 223 17.53 -17.89 -15.25
N GLN A 224 18.42 -17.39 -14.40
CA GLN A 224 18.07 -16.75 -13.12
C GLN A 224 17.33 -15.44 -13.40
N ASN A 225 16.12 -15.29 -12.88
CA ASN A 225 15.37 -14.04 -12.90
C ASN A 225 15.11 -13.49 -14.31
N ASP A 226 14.57 -14.31 -15.21
CA ASP A 226 14.14 -13.83 -16.50
C ASP A 226 12.90 -12.92 -16.35
N LEU A 227 13.17 -11.66 -16.00
CA LEU A 227 12.15 -10.63 -15.89
C LEU A 227 11.41 -10.46 -17.23
N SER A 228 11.96 -10.92 -18.36
CA SER A 228 11.26 -10.89 -19.66
C SER A 228 9.94 -11.65 -19.67
N LEU A 229 9.76 -12.60 -18.75
CA LEU A 229 8.51 -13.37 -18.59
C LEU A 229 7.35 -12.54 -18.02
N ILE A 230 7.66 -11.41 -17.38
CA ILE A 230 6.64 -10.53 -16.80
C ILE A 230 6.19 -9.52 -17.85
N GLN A 231 4.90 -9.59 -18.14
CA GLN A 231 4.23 -8.62 -18.99
C GLN A 231 3.68 -7.45 -18.16
N PRO A 232 3.74 -6.22 -18.69
CA PRO A 232 3.05 -5.10 -18.07
C PRO A 232 1.53 -5.33 -18.14
N VAL A 233 0.85 -5.19 -16.99
CA VAL A 233 -0.60 -5.36 -16.83
C VAL A 233 -1.29 -4.01 -16.68
N LEU A 234 -0.67 -3.12 -15.91
CA LEU A 234 -1.15 -1.76 -15.68
C LEU A 234 -0.09 -0.74 -16.12
N ASN A 235 -0.53 0.49 -16.33
CA ASN A 235 0.32 1.67 -16.50
C ASN A 235 0.02 2.75 -15.46
N GLU A 236 0.84 3.80 -15.42
CA GLU A 236 0.74 4.89 -14.44
C GLU A 236 -0.61 5.62 -14.43
N THR A 237 -1.28 5.74 -15.58
CA THR A 237 -2.57 6.43 -15.69
C THR A 237 -3.69 5.57 -15.13
N GLU A 238 -3.66 4.27 -15.39
CA GLU A 238 -4.60 3.29 -14.85
C GLU A 238 -4.43 3.15 -13.33
N ILE A 239 -3.21 3.24 -12.81
CA ILE A 239 -2.96 3.25 -11.35
C ILE A 239 -3.59 4.48 -10.70
N LYS A 240 -3.47 5.67 -11.31
CA LYS A 240 -4.11 6.90 -10.80
C LYS A 240 -5.63 6.77 -10.78
N GLN A 241 -6.22 6.25 -11.87
CA GLN A 241 -7.65 5.97 -11.93
C GLN A 241 -8.08 4.94 -10.87
N ALA A 242 -7.30 3.88 -10.67
CA ALA A 242 -7.55 2.91 -9.62
C ALA A 242 -7.52 3.53 -8.21
N GLN A 243 -6.59 4.44 -7.93
CA GLN A 243 -6.55 5.18 -6.67
C GLN A 243 -7.79 6.05 -6.47
N GLU A 244 -8.35 6.63 -7.55
CA GLU A 244 -9.61 7.38 -7.50
C GLU A 244 -10.81 6.46 -7.21
N VAL A 245 -10.89 5.31 -7.87
CA VAL A 245 -11.92 4.29 -7.60
C VAL A 245 -11.87 3.85 -6.14
N VAL A 246 -10.68 3.59 -5.59
CA VAL A 246 -10.48 3.22 -4.18
C VAL A 246 -10.97 4.30 -3.21
N ARG A 247 -10.81 5.58 -3.56
CA ARG A 247 -11.33 6.71 -2.77
C ARG A 247 -12.86 6.83 -2.82
N SER A 248 -13.50 6.26 -3.85
CA SER A 248 -14.96 6.27 -4.01
C SER A 248 -15.67 5.12 -3.26
N VAL A 249 -14.94 4.14 -2.75
CA VAL A 249 -15.50 3.02 -1.99
C VAL A 249 -16.22 3.53 -0.75
N TYR A 250 -17.45 3.08 -0.54
CA TYR A 250 -18.27 3.48 0.58
C TYR A 250 -17.76 2.86 1.90
N ILE A 251 -17.73 3.68 2.95
CA ILE A 251 -17.48 3.23 4.31
C ILE A 251 -18.61 3.72 5.22
N ASP A 252 -19.26 2.79 5.91
CA ASP A 252 -20.33 3.13 6.84
C ASP A 252 -19.76 3.93 8.04
N PRO A 253 -20.44 5.00 8.51
CA PRO A 253 -20.01 5.77 9.67
C PRO A 253 -19.75 4.93 10.93
N LYS A 254 -20.46 3.81 11.11
CA LYS A 254 -20.22 2.86 12.21
C LYS A 254 -18.86 2.18 12.09
N LEU A 255 -18.41 1.88 10.86
CA LEU A 255 -17.08 1.31 10.61
C LEU A 255 -15.97 2.34 10.85
N ILE A 256 -16.19 3.61 10.52
CA ILE A 256 -15.27 4.69 10.89
C ILE A 256 -15.11 4.74 12.42
N ALA A 257 -16.23 4.71 13.15
CA ALA A 257 -16.20 4.66 14.62
C ALA A 257 -15.52 3.39 15.15
N TYR A 258 -15.68 2.25 14.49
CA TYR A 258 -14.99 0.99 14.82
C TYR A 258 -13.46 1.11 14.66
N ILE A 259 -12.97 1.70 13.57
CA ILE A 259 -11.53 1.98 13.37
C ILE A 259 -10.98 2.86 14.50
N VAL A 260 -11.71 3.93 14.85
CA VAL A 260 -11.31 4.82 15.96
C VAL A 260 -11.28 4.06 17.29
N LYS A 261 -12.24 3.16 17.55
CA LYS A 261 -12.23 2.32 18.75
C LYS A 261 -11.01 1.41 18.80
N ILE A 262 -10.65 0.74 17.70
CA ILE A 262 -9.44 -0.09 17.61
C ILE A 262 -8.21 0.73 18.01
N VAL A 263 -7.98 1.86 17.33
CA VAL A 263 -6.80 2.68 17.56
C VAL A 263 -6.79 3.27 18.98
N THR A 264 -7.94 3.71 19.50
CA THR A 264 -8.05 4.23 20.87
C THR A 264 -7.73 3.15 21.90
N HIS A 265 -8.20 1.92 21.69
CA HIS A 265 -7.92 0.81 22.59
C HIS A 265 -6.42 0.51 22.69
N THR A 266 -5.66 0.66 21.60
CA THR A 266 -4.19 0.52 21.66
C THR A 266 -3.52 1.55 22.58
N ARG A 267 -4.12 2.73 22.78
CA ARG A 267 -3.58 3.79 23.65
C ARG A 267 -3.98 3.63 25.11
N SER A 268 -5.04 2.87 25.39
CA SER A 268 -5.51 2.60 26.74
C SER A 268 -5.13 1.19 27.24
N SER A 269 -4.53 0.36 26.39
CA SER A 269 -4.11 -1.00 26.75
C SER A 269 -2.96 -0.96 27.75
N GLN A 270 -3.05 -1.78 28.80
CA GLN A 270 -1.98 -1.94 29.79
C GLN A 270 -0.79 -2.74 29.23
N ASP A 271 -0.99 -3.47 28.13
CA ASP A 271 0.04 -4.29 27.50
C ASP A 271 0.98 -3.45 26.60
N LEU A 272 0.60 -2.19 26.33
CA LEU A 272 1.30 -1.29 25.42
C LEU A 272 1.86 -0.08 26.16
N TYR A 273 3.17 0.11 26.05
CA TYR A 273 3.84 1.33 26.49
C TYR A 273 3.49 2.53 25.58
N LEU A 274 3.37 2.27 24.27
CA LEU A 274 2.98 3.26 23.28
C LEU A 274 1.88 2.66 22.38
N GLY A 275 0.77 3.39 22.24
CA GLY A 275 -0.31 3.06 21.32
C GLY A 275 -0.22 3.83 19.99
N ALA A 276 -1.01 3.41 19.01
CA ALA A 276 -0.91 3.91 17.65
C ALA A 276 -1.40 5.35 17.47
N SER A 277 -0.74 6.11 16.58
CA SER A 277 -1.07 7.51 16.28
C SER A 277 -2.42 7.65 15.52
N PRO A 278 -3.01 8.86 15.40
CA PRO A 278 -4.20 9.06 14.56
C PRO A 278 -3.98 8.72 13.08
N ARG A 279 -2.72 8.74 12.61
CA ARG A 279 -2.34 8.30 11.27
C ARG A 279 -2.70 6.83 11.04
N ALA A 280 -2.65 6.00 12.08
CA ALA A 280 -3.11 4.61 12.01
C ALA A 280 -4.59 4.50 11.62
N SER A 281 -5.46 5.36 12.15
CA SER A 281 -6.89 5.33 11.80
C SER A 281 -7.12 5.65 10.33
N ILE A 282 -6.42 6.66 9.81
CA ILE A 282 -6.49 7.04 8.39
C ILE A 282 -5.98 5.89 7.52
N ASN A 283 -4.84 5.31 7.89
CA ASN A 283 -4.18 4.24 7.14
C ASN A 283 -5.01 2.95 7.13
N ILE A 284 -5.63 2.55 8.25
CA ILE A 284 -6.56 1.42 8.30
C ILE A 284 -7.74 1.68 7.37
N MET A 285 -8.33 2.88 7.40
CA MET A 285 -9.44 3.23 6.52
C MET A 285 -9.07 3.13 5.05
N MET A 286 -7.98 3.78 4.62
CA MET A 286 -7.53 3.80 3.23
C MET A 286 -7.13 2.41 2.70
N THR A 287 -6.56 1.57 3.56
CA THR A 287 -6.16 0.22 3.17
C THR A 287 -7.32 -0.76 3.16
N ALA A 288 -8.30 -0.57 4.05
CA ALA A 288 -9.55 -1.34 4.02
C ALA A 288 -10.38 -1.02 2.77
N THR A 289 -10.44 0.25 2.33
CA THR A 289 -11.09 0.61 1.06
C THR A 289 -10.34 0.03 -0.13
N ALA A 290 -9.00 0.08 -0.13
CA ALA A 290 -8.19 -0.55 -1.17
C ALA A 290 -8.46 -2.07 -1.25
N LEU A 291 -8.52 -2.75 -0.11
CA LEU A 291 -8.78 -4.18 -0.05
C LEU A 291 -10.20 -4.55 -0.54
N ALA A 292 -11.20 -3.77 -0.15
CA ALA A 292 -12.57 -3.94 -0.63
C ALA A 292 -12.64 -3.82 -2.15
N ALA A 293 -12.03 -2.77 -2.72
CA ALA A 293 -11.95 -2.57 -4.16
C ALA A 293 -11.21 -3.70 -4.87
N MET A 294 -10.05 -4.15 -4.34
CA MET A 294 -9.29 -5.29 -4.88
C MET A 294 -10.12 -6.57 -4.92
N ARG A 295 -11.04 -6.75 -3.97
CA ARG A 295 -11.97 -7.87 -3.91
C ARG A 295 -13.23 -7.66 -4.76
N GLY A 296 -13.35 -6.52 -5.46
CA GLY A 296 -14.47 -6.17 -6.32
C GLY A 296 -15.71 -5.69 -5.58
N ARG A 297 -15.56 -5.17 -4.35
CA ARG A 297 -16.65 -4.60 -3.54
C ARG A 297 -16.57 -3.08 -3.52
N ASP A 298 -17.74 -2.45 -3.59
CA ASP A 298 -17.96 -0.99 -3.50
C ASP A 298 -18.17 -0.52 -2.04
N PHE A 299 -18.06 -1.41 -1.05
CA PHE A 299 -18.16 -1.10 0.37
C PHE A 299 -17.15 -1.88 1.22
N VAL A 300 -16.70 -1.25 2.31
CA VAL A 300 -15.82 -1.85 3.32
C VAL A 300 -16.62 -2.75 4.27
N THR A 301 -16.05 -3.90 4.65
CA THR A 301 -16.58 -4.75 5.73
C THR A 301 -15.67 -4.74 6.96
N PRO A 302 -16.18 -5.16 8.14
CA PRO A 302 -15.33 -5.29 9.33
C PRO A 302 -14.09 -6.15 9.13
N GLU A 303 -14.19 -7.24 8.36
CA GLU A 303 -13.09 -8.16 8.09
C GLU A 303 -11.95 -7.47 7.32
N ASP A 304 -12.26 -6.49 6.45
CA ASP A 304 -11.24 -5.71 5.75
C ASP A 304 -10.43 -4.85 6.72
N ILE A 305 -11.13 -4.23 7.68
CA ILE A 305 -10.52 -3.40 8.74
C ILE A 305 -9.64 -4.26 9.62
N GLN A 306 -10.13 -5.43 10.06
CA GLN A 306 -9.38 -6.34 10.92
C GLN A 306 -8.13 -6.89 10.20
N TYR A 307 -8.26 -7.27 8.93
CA TYR A 307 -7.14 -7.76 8.13
C TYR A 307 -6.04 -6.71 7.96
N MET A 308 -6.42 -5.44 7.74
CA MET A 308 -5.48 -4.33 7.57
C MET A 308 -4.93 -3.78 8.89
N ALA A 309 -5.63 -3.98 10.01
CA ALA A 309 -5.20 -3.49 11.32
C ALA A 309 -3.81 -4.01 11.70
N GLY A 310 -3.52 -5.31 11.52
CA GLY A 310 -2.21 -5.90 11.84
C GLY A 310 -1.05 -5.19 11.15
N PRO A 311 -0.96 -5.25 9.80
CA PRO A 311 0.12 -4.62 9.04
C PRO A 311 0.27 -3.11 9.26
N VAL A 312 -0.83 -2.39 9.55
CA VAL A 312 -0.78 -0.94 9.87
C VAL A 312 -0.29 -0.69 11.30
N LEU A 313 -0.66 -1.53 12.27
CA LEU A 313 -0.37 -1.26 13.69
C LEU A 313 0.99 -1.81 14.15
N HIS A 314 1.57 -2.81 13.47
CA HIS A 314 2.80 -3.49 13.90
C HIS A 314 3.96 -2.56 14.30
N HIS A 315 4.18 -1.47 13.56
CA HIS A 315 5.27 -0.50 13.83
C HIS A 315 4.78 0.78 14.51
N ARG A 316 3.56 0.77 15.05
CA ARG A 316 2.94 1.92 15.72
C ARG A 316 2.61 1.64 17.17
N VAL A 317 2.92 0.45 17.65
CA VAL A 317 2.72 0.04 19.04
C VAL A 317 4.02 -0.48 19.62
N ILE A 318 4.24 -0.18 20.90
CA ILE A 318 5.39 -0.67 21.65
C ILE A 318 4.85 -1.40 22.87
N LEU A 319 5.28 -2.64 23.06
CA LEU A 319 4.92 -3.43 24.24
C LEU A 319 5.52 -2.82 25.50
N THR A 320 4.85 -3.02 26.63
CA THR A 320 5.48 -2.81 27.94
C THR A 320 6.62 -3.83 28.16
N PRO A 321 7.70 -3.46 28.87
CA PRO A 321 8.80 -4.39 29.17
C PRO A 321 8.33 -5.70 29.81
N GLU A 322 7.31 -5.65 30.67
CA GLU A 322 6.72 -6.81 31.33
C GLU A 322 6.15 -7.81 30.32
N LYS A 323 5.40 -7.32 29.33
CA LYS A 323 4.83 -8.15 28.25
C LYS A 323 5.90 -8.72 27.33
N GLU A 324 6.92 -7.94 27.03
CA GLU A 324 8.05 -8.40 26.23
C GLU A 324 8.80 -9.53 26.96
N MET A 325 8.98 -9.43 28.29
CA MET A 325 9.58 -10.48 29.11
C MET A 325 8.73 -11.75 29.21
N GLU A 326 7.40 -11.65 29.10
CA GLU A 326 6.49 -12.80 28.98
C GLU A 326 6.58 -13.51 27.61
N GLY A 327 7.34 -12.94 26.66
CA GLY A 327 7.48 -13.46 25.31
C GLY A 327 6.31 -13.10 24.38
N ALA A 328 5.45 -12.16 24.78
CA ALA A 328 4.36 -11.70 23.93
C ALA A 328 4.90 -10.90 22.74
N THR A 329 4.26 -11.04 21.59
CA THR A 329 4.60 -10.27 20.39
C THR A 329 3.62 -9.12 20.16
N ALA A 330 4.07 -8.05 19.50
CA ALA A 330 3.20 -6.94 19.13
C ALA A 330 2.02 -7.41 18.25
N ALA A 331 2.28 -8.35 17.34
CA ALA A 331 1.27 -8.98 16.49
C ALA A 331 0.18 -9.67 17.30
N GLU A 332 0.53 -10.44 18.35
CA GLU A 332 -0.45 -11.08 19.23
C GLU A 332 -1.30 -10.08 20.01
N VAL A 333 -0.69 -9.02 20.55
CA VAL A 333 -1.42 -7.99 21.31
C VAL A 333 -2.36 -7.21 20.39
N ILE A 334 -1.94 -6.90 19.17
CA ILE A 334 -2.79 -6.26 18.16
C ILE A 334 -3.96 -7.18 17.81
N GLN A 335 -3.71 -8.46 17.53
CA GLN A 335 -4.75 -9.42 17.18
C GLN A 335 -5.80 -9.52 18.29
N LYS A 336 -5.37 -9.70 19.55
CA LYS A 336 -6.25 -9.71 20.73
C LYS A 336 -7.04 -8.42 20.89
N THR A 337 -6.41 -7.27 20.64
CA THR A 337 -7.05 -5.96 20.70
C THR A 337 -8.17 -5.84 19.66
N VAL A 338 -7.90 -6.27 18.43
CA VAL A 338 -8.85 -6.18 17.32
C VAL A 338 -10.03 -7.14 17.52
N GLU A 339 -9.77 -8.38 17.96
CA GLU A 339 -10.79 -9.39 18.26
C GLU A 339 -11.65 -9.05 19.48
N GLY A 340 -11.09 -8.34 20.46
CA GLY A 340 -11.78 -7.96 21.69
C GLY A 340 -12.81 -6.83 21.52
N ILE A 341 -12.83 -6.14 20.38
CA ILE A 341 -13.73 -5.02 20.13
C ILE A 341 -14.95 -5.51 19.37
N GLU A 342 -16.14 -5.27 19.94
CA GLU A 342 -17.41 -5.63 19.32
C GLU A 342 -17.54 -5.02 17.92
N VAL A 343 -17.76 -5.89 16.93
CA VAL A 343 -18.00 -5.52 15.55
C VAL A 343 -19.37 -4.83 15.46
N PRO A 344 -19.47 -3.64 14.83
CA PRO A 344 -20.75 -2.94 14.69
C PRO A 344 -21.75 -3.77 13.89
N ARG A 345 -23.01 -3.79 14.37
CA ARG A 345 -24.14 -4.46 13.72
C ARG A 345 -24.75 -3.64 12.59
#